data_AF-A0A8S9LAJ6-F1
#
_entry.id   AF-A0A8S9LAJ6-F1
#
_cell.length_a   1.000
_cell.length_b   1.000
_cell.length_c   1.000
_cell.angle_alpha   90.00
_cell.angle_beta   90.00
_cell.angle_gamma   90.00
#
_symmetry.space_group_name_H-M   'P 1'
#
loop_
_entity.id
_entity.type
_entity.pdbx_description
1 polymer ?
#
loop_
_entity_poly.entity_id
_entity_poly.type
_entity_poly.pdbx_seq_one_letter_code
_entity_poly.pdbx_strand_id
1 'polypeptide(L)'
;MLLMVVEERSAASVAEFDFHGDDWEWGTYKTQRVLATGSYSNDDGLRLKEMLIQKGNATLHADGTLLGPKTNLHFAVLNFPVSLIPTLVEVVESSASDLVHSLRQLLSPIKGILHMEGDLRGSLEKPECDVQVRLLDGAVGGIDLGRAEVFASLTSNSRFLFNSNFEPFVQNGHVHIQGSVPVSFSQKDISEGEDRETDKGGAVKVPSWAKEKEDDEKRTSRDRSEEGWDSQLAESLKGLNWNILDAGEVRLEADIKDGGMTLLTAISPYANWLQGNADIRLQVGGTVGNPILDGSASFHRASISSPVLRKPLTNFGGTLHVKSNRLCITSLESRVSRRGKLVVKGNLPLRSNEASSGDSIELKCEVLEVRAKNFLRPCDSVFRLPCNWAVSTDPTIAPLGTNDDCIITLQSCLTEI
;
A
#
# COMPACT_ATOMS: atom_id res chain seq x y z
N MET A 1 -30.04 -27.70 -3.27
CA MET A 1 -31.47 -27.35 -3.36
C MET A 1 -31.54 -25.86 -3.07
N LEU A 2 -31.93 -25.03 -4.03
CA LEU A 2 -31.94 -23.58 -3.85
C LEU A 2 -33.26 -23.21 -3.17
N LEU A 3 -33.23 -22.81 -1.91
CA LEU A 3 -34.40 -22.27 -1.22
C LEU A 3 -34.16 -20.77 -0.99
N MET A 4 -34.86 -19.95 -1.77
CA MET A 4 -34.97 -18.51 -1.53
C MET A 4 -36.43 -18.24 -1.18
N VAL A 5 -36.68 -17.86 0.07
CA VAL A 5 -38.03 -17.52 0.54
C VAL A 5 -38.11 -16.01 0.62
N VAL A 6 -38.89 -15.42 -0.28
CA VAL A 6 -39.18 -13.99 -0.27
C VAL A 6 -40.56 -13.81 0.35
N GLU A 7 -40.61 -13.17 1.52
CA GLU A 7 -41.87 -12.88 2.20
C GLU A 7 -42.09 -11.36 2.21
N GLU A 8 -43.12 -10.91 1.50
CA GLU A 8 -43.51 -9.50 1.44
C GLU A 8 -44.59 -9.25 2.49
N ARG A 9 -44.22 -8.65 3.63
CA ARG A 9 -45.17 -8.20 4.66
C ARG A 9 -45.10 -6.69 4.76
N SER A 10 -46.15 -6.01 4.30
CA SER A 10 -46.43 -4.57 4.44
C SER A 10 -45.21 -3.67 4.72
N ALA A 11 -44.67 -3.06 3.65
CA ALA A 11 -43.56 -2.11 3.62
C ALA A 11 -42.13 -2.64 3.91
N ALA A 12 -41.96 -3.84 4.45
CA ALA A 12 -40.65 -4.48 4.60
C ALA A 12 -40.55 -5.73 3.71
N SER A 13 -39.66 -5.71 2.72
CA SER A 13 -39.30 -6.91 1.95
C SER A 13 -38.19 -7.65 2.69
N VAL A 14 -38.51 -8.82 3.23
CA VAL A 14 -37.52 -9.73 3.84
C VAL A 14 -37.30 -10.90 2.89
N ALA A 15 -36.04 -11.18 2.58
CA ALA A 15 -35.65 -12.33 1.78
C ALA A 15 -34.71 -13.21 2.60
N GLU A 16 -35.13 -14.44 2.87
CA GLU A 16 -34.26 -15.46 3.46
C GLU A 16 -33.62 -16.30 2.35
N PHE A 17 -32.34 -16.60 2.50
CA PHE A 17 -31.62 -17.46 1.57
C PHE A 17 -30.85 -18.53 2.33
N ASP A 18 -30.95 -19.74 1.80
CA ASP A 18 -30.22 -20.90 2.28
C ASP A 18 -29.59 -21.61 1.07
N PHE A 19 -28.35 -21.25 0.79
CA PHE A 19 -27.63 -21.67 -0.39
C PHE A 19 -26.57 -22.70 -0.02
N HIS A 20 -26.70 -23.89 -0.60
CA HIS A 20 -25.74 -24.98 -0.47
C HIS A 20 -25.47 -25.54 -1.85
N GLY A 21 -24.21 -25.51 -2.27
CA GLY A 21 -23.75 -26.09 -3.51
C GLY A 21 -22.36 -26.69 -3.37
N ASP A 22 -22.20 -27.88 -3.93
CA ASP A 22 -20.91 -28.54 -4.13
C ASP A 22 -20.57 -28.54 -5.63
N ASP A 23 -19.28 -28.54 -5.97
CA ASP A 23 -18.73 -28.52 -7.33
C ASP A 23 -19.39 -27.45 -8.23
N TRP A 24 -19.46 -26.24 -7.70
CA TRP A 24 -20.10 -25.10 -8.35
C TRP A 24 -19.31 -24.62 -9.56
N GLU A 25 -19.99 -24.45 -10.69
CA GLU A 25 -19.45 -23.87 -11.91
C GLU A 25 -20.32 -22.69 -12.37
N TRP A 26 -19.75 -21.48 -12.41
CA TRP A 26 -20.39 -20.30 -12.99
C TRP A 26 -19.50 -19.70 -14.08
N GLY A 27 -19.86 -19.93 -15.35
CA GLY A 27 -19.01 -19.53 -16.46
C GLY A 27 -17.66 -20.24 -16.41
N THR A 28 -16.57 -19.48 -16.25
CA THR A 28 -15.20 -20.01 -16.07
C THR A 28 -14.83 -20.27 -14.61
N TYR A 29 -15.67 -19.84 -13.66
CA TYR A 29 -15.40 -19.93 -12.23
C TYR A 29 -15.81 -21.30 -11.70
N LYS A 30 -14.85 -22.00 -11.09
CA LYS A 30 -15.06 -23.30 -10.45
C LYS A 30 -14.70 -23.23 -8.97
N THR A 31 -15.62 -23.62 -8.10
CA THR A 31 -15.44 -23.72 -6.64
C THR A 31 -15.95 -25.08 -6.15
N GLN A 32 -15.36 -25.61 -5.07
CA GLN A 32 -15.72 -26.95 -4.60
C GLN A 32 -16.93 -26.93 -3.69
N ARG A 33 -17.06 -25.89 -2.87
CA ARG A 33 -18.17 -25.76 -1.95
C ARG A 33 -18.48 -24.29 -1.76
N VAL A 34 -19.76 -23.97 -1.82
CA VAL A 34 -20.28 -22.65 -1.51
C VAL A 34 -21.48 -22.82 -0.60
N LEU A 35 -21.39 -22.22 0.58
CA LEU A 35 -22.47 -22.09 1.55
C LEU A 35 -22.73 -20.62 1.75
N ALA A 36 -23.99 -20.21 1.68
CA ALA A 36 -24.39 -18.86 2.05
C ALA A 36 -25.78 -18.93 2.69
N THR A 37 -25.86 -18.60 3.97
CA THR A 37 -27.10 -18.64 4.74
C THR A 37 -27.30 -17.30 5.42
N GLY A 38 -28.52 -16.78 5.36
CA GLY A 38 -28.78 -15.45 5.88
C GLY A 38 -30.13 -14.89 5.48
N SER A 39 -30.28 -13.60 5.74
CA SER A 39 -31.45 -12.84 5.36
C SER A 39 -31.07 -11.45 4.87
N TYR A 40 -31.94 -10.85 4.07
CA TYR A 40 -31.84 -9.48 3.63
C TYR A 40 -33.13 -8.76 4.00
N SER A 41 -33.00 -7.53 4.50
CA SER A 41 -34.10 -6.60 4.72
C SER A 41 -33.67 -5.21 4.24
N ASN A 42 -34.61 -4.43 3.71
CA ASN A 42 -34.30 -3.05 3.28
C ASN A 42 -33.86 -2.15 4.45
N ASP A 43 -34.35 -2.42 5.67
CA ASP A 43 -34.04 -1.59 6.84
C ASP A 43 -32.74 -2.03 7.54
N ASP A 44 -32.51 -3.34 7.61
CA ASP A 44 -31.41 -3.94 8.38
C ASP A 44 -30.21 -4.35 7.51
N GLY A 45 -30.35 -4.29 6.19
CA GLY A 45 -29.33 -4.75 5.24
C GLY A 45 -29.24 -6.27 5.14
N LEU A 46 -28.06 -6.74 4.72
CA LEU A 46 -27.72 -8.15 4.58
C LEU A 46 -27.19 -8.70 5.91
N ARG A 47 -27.86 -9.73 6.43
CA ARG A 47 -27.41 -10.52 7.58
C ARG A 47 -26.90 -11.87 7.10
N LEU A 48 -25.60 -12.07 7.17
CA LEU A 48 -24.92 -13.33 6.89
C LEU A 48 -24.81 -14.13 8.18
N LYS A 49 -25.54 -15.24 8.26
CA LYS A 49 -25.36 -16.20 9.36
C LYS A 49 -24.10 -17.04 9.13
N GLU A 50 -23.86 -17.42 7.89
CA GLU A 50 -22.67 -18.14 7.47
C GLU A 50 -22.46 -17.94 5.98
N MET A 51 -21.27 -17.54 5.58
CA MET A 51 -20.79 -17.59 4.21
C MET A 51 -19.47 -18.37 4.18
N LEU A 52 -19.42 -19.42 3.39
CA LEU A 52 -18.24 -20.23 3.15
C LEU A 52 -18.03 -20.40 1.65
N ILE A 53 -16.87 -20.02 1.14
CA ILE A 53 -16.42 -20.39 -0.20
C ILE A 53 -15.14 -21.20 -0.05
N GLN A 54 -15.13 -22.41 -0.60
CA GLN A 54 -13.98 -23.31 -0.54
C GLN A 54 -13.52 -23.73 -1.94
N LYS A 55 -12.20 -23.70 -2.13
CA LYS A 55 -11.52 -24.24 -3.31
C LYS A 55 -10.18 -24.85 -2.92
N GLY A 56 -10.14 -26.18 -2.83
CA GLY A 56 -9.00 -26.92 -2.31
C GLY A 56 -8.81 -26.61 -0.83
N ASN A 57 -7.61 -26.13 -0.48
CA ASN A 57 -7.27 -25.71 0.87
C ASN A 57 -7.66 -24.25 1.16
N ALA A 58 -7.97 -23.46 0.12
CA ALA A 58 -8.34 -22.06 0.27
C ALA A 58 -9.79 -21.95 0.74
N THR A 59 -10.01 -21.20 1.82
CA THR A 59 -11.35 -20.92 2.35
C THR A 59 -11.55 -19.43 2.55
N LEU A 60 -12.78 -18.98 2.31
CA LEU A 60 -13.27 -17.65 2.64
C LEU A 60 -14.49 -17.83 3.53
N HIS A 61 -14.42 -17.23 4.72
CA HIS A 61 -15.46 -17.21 5.72
C HIS A 61 -15.93 -15.76 5.90
N ALA A 62 -17.23 -15.57 6.02
CA ALA A 62 -17.80 -14.30 6.41
C ALA A 62 -19.12 -14.50 7.16
N ASP A 63 -19.32 -13.72 8.22
CA ASP A 63 -20.55 -13.71 9.01
C ASP A 63 -20.76 -12.35 9.66
N GLY A 64 -22.01 -12.01 9.96
CA GLY A 64 -22.40 -10.72 10.52
C GLY A 64 -23.31 -9.92 9.60
N THR A 65 -23.25 -8.59 9.66
CA THR A 65 -24.14 -7.67 8.94
C THR A 65 -23.37 -6.76 7.99
N LEU A 66 -23.88 -6.59 6.77
CA LEU A 66 -23.35 -5.73 5.72
C LEU A 66 -24.49 -4.93 5.08
N LEU A 67 -24.19 -3.78 4.47
CA LEU A 67 -25.16 -2.95 3.73
C LEU A 67 -26.36 -2.45 4.57
N GLY A 68 -26.28 -2.56 5.89
CA GLY A 68 -27.25 -1.98 6.82
C GLY A 68 -26.79 -0.61 7.33
N PRO A 69 -27.61 0.06 8.16
CA PRO A 69 -27.23 1.33 8.80
C PRO A 69 -26.00 1.18 9.71
N LYS A 70 -25.79 -0.03 10.24
CA LYS A 70 -24.59 -0.43 10.96
C LYS A 70 -24.08 -1.76 10.40
N THR A 71 -22.84 -1.73 9.95
CA THR A 71 -22.08 -2.89 9.51
C THR A 71 -21.36 -3.49 10.72
N ASN A 72 -21.37 -4.81 10.80
CA ASN A 72 -20.58 -5.59 11.74
C ASN A 72 -20.31 -6.94 11.10
N LEU A 73 -19.29 -7.01 10.26
CA LEU A 73 -18.93 -8.18 9.49
C LEU A 73 -17.57 -8.69 9.95
N HIS A 74 -17.53 -9.94 10.39
CA HIS A 74 -16.29 -10.68 10.56
C HIS A 74 -15.98 -11.43 9.26
N PHE A 75 -14.71 -11.43 8.84
CA PHE A 75 -14.28 -12.20 7.69
C PHE A 75 -12.89 -12.81 7.89
N ALA A 76 -12.71 -14.01 7.33
CA ALA A 76 -11.43 -14.70 7.33
C ALA A 76 -11.17 -15.36 5.97
N VAL A 77 -10.02 -15.05 5.38
CA VAL A 77 -9.50 -15.61 4.14
C VAL A 77 -8.28 -16.44 4.51
N LEU A 78 -8.39 -17.77 4.40
CA LEU A 78 -7.38 -18.69 4.89
C LEU A 78 -6.81 -19.51 3.74
N ASN A 79 -5.48 -19.69 3.76
CA ASN A 79 -4.74 -20.47 2.79
C ASN A 79 -5.02 -20.06 1.33
N PHE A 80 -5.21 -18.77 1.07
CA PHE A 80 -5.73 -18.29 -0.21
C PHE A 80 -4.60 -17.91 -1.17
N PRO A 81 -4.38 -18.62 -2.30
CA PRO A 81 -3.33 -18.26 -3.24
C PRO A 81 -3.56 -16.86 -3.81
N VAL A 82 -2.56 -15.98 -3.72
CA VAL A 82 -2.65 -14.58 -4.21
C VAL A 82 -3.04 -14.51 -5.69
N SER A 83 -2.67 -15.53 -6.48
CA SER A 83 -3.04 -15.63 -7.91
C SER A 83 -4.55 -15.70 -8.17
N LEU A 84 -5.36 -16.05 -7.18
CA LEU A 84 -6.82 -16.10 -7.31
C LEU A 84 -7.52 -14.78 -6.97
N ILE A 85 -6.81 -13.81 -6.35
CA ILE A 85 -7.40 -12.52 -5.94
C ILE A 85 -7.93 -11.73 -7.14
N PRO A 86 -7.18 -11.56 -8.26
CA PRO A 86 -7.69 -10.82 -9.41
C PRO A 86 -8.98 -11.43 -9.96
N THR A 87 -9.09 -12.76 -9.93
CA THR A 87 -10.30 -13.49 -10.37
C THR A 87 -11.48 -13.24 -9.44
N LEU A 88 -11.28 -13.10 -8.13
CA LEU A 88 -12.35 -12.76 -7.19
C LEU A 88 -12.84 -11.32 -7.39
N VAL A 89 -11.93 -10.36 -7.59
CA VAL A 89 -12.32 -8.96 -7.81
C VAL A 89 -13.14 -8.81 -9.09
N GLU A 90 -12.79 -9.53 -10.15
CA GLU A 90 -13.59 -9.58 -11.39
C GLU A 90 -15.02 -10.09 -11.18
N VAL A 91 -15.25 -10.96 -10.18
CA VAL A 91 -16.58 -11.48 -9.85
C VAL A 91 -17.41 -10.44 -9.10
N VAL A 92 -16.79 -9.70 -8.17
CA VAL A 92 -17.48 -8.69 -7.35
C VAL A 92 -17.74 -7.41 -8.15
N GLU A 93 -16.78 -6.97 -8.95
CA GLU A 93 -16.86 -5.71 -9.70
C GLU A 93 -17.05 -5.97 -11.20
N SER A 94 -18.26 -6.41 -11.61
CA SER A 94 -18.59 -6.68 -13.01
C SER A 94 -18.53 -5.44 -13.93
N SER A 95 -18.31 -4.23 -13.39
CA SER A 95 -18.26 -2.95 -14.09
C SER A 95 -16.88 -2.25 -14.08
N ALA A 96 -15.87 -2.77 -13.38
CA ALA A 96 -14.62 -2.04 -13.12
C ALA A 96 -13.39 -2.60 -13.85
N SER A 97 -13.37 -2.54 -15.19
CA SER A 97 -12.22 -2.99 -15.99
C SER A 97 -10.89 -2.34 -15.59
N ASP A 98 -10.94 -1.05 -15.20
CA ASP A 98 -9.75 -0.23 -14.95
C ASP A 98 -9.11 -0.53 -13.58
N LEU A 99 -9.93 -0.84 -12.57
CA LEU A 99 -9.45 -1.22 -11.23
C LEU A 99 -8.80 -2.61 -11.26
N VAL A 100 -9.40 -3.56 -11.98
CA VAL A 100 -8.87 -4.92 -12.14
C VAL A 100 -7.50 -4.89 -12.82
N HIS A 101 -7.30 -4.05 -13.85
CA HIS A 101 -5.99 -3.90 -14.50
C HIS A 101 -4.92 -3.37 -13.53
N SER A 102 -5.26 -2.36 -12.74
CA SER A 102 -4.36 -1.78 -11.74
C SER A 102 -3.96 -2.78 -10.66
N LEU A 103 -4.93 -3.55 -10.13
CA LEU A 103 -4.67 -4.59 -9.14
C LEU A 103 -3.84 -5.73 -9.70
N ARG A 104 -4.09 -6.16 -10.94
CA ARG A 104 -3.25 -7.16 -11.60
C ARG A 104 -1.80 -6.71 -11.72
N GLN A 105 -1.56 -5.45 -12.07
CA GLN A 105 -0.21 -4.91 -12.16
C GLN A 105 0.47 -4.85 -10.78
N LEU A 106 -0.25 -4.40 -9.75
CA LEU A 106 0.24 -4.28 -8.38
C LEU A 106 0.52 -5.64 -7.71
N LEU A 107 -0.32 -6.64 -7.98
CA LEU A 107 -0.19 -8.00 -7.42
C LEU A 107 0.69 -8.92 -8.27
N SER A 108 0.98 -8.58 -9.54
CA SER A 108 1.86 -9.38 -10.40
C SER A 108 3.23 -9.74 -9.80
N PRO A 109 3.90 -8.87 -9.01
CA PRO A 109 5.15 -9.25 -8.36
C PRO A 109 4.96 -10.09 -7.08
N ILE A 110 3.73 -10.22 -6.56
CA ILE A 110 3.45 -10.88 -5.27
C ILE A 110 2.98 -12.32 -5.51
N LYS A 111 3.62 -13.27 -4.85
CA LYS A 111 3.24 -14.67 -4.82
C LYS A 111 3.15 -15.15 -3.38
N GLY A 112 2.46 -16.26 -3.16
CA GLY A 112 2.34 -16.90 -1.86
C GLY A 112 0.91 -17.22 -1.48
N ILE A 113 0.75 -17.59 -0.23
CA ILE A 113 -0.50 -17.99 0.39
C ILE A 113 -0.94 -16.88 1.35
N LEU A 114 -2.05 -16.23 1.02
CA LEU A 114 -2.64 -15.16 1.80
C LEU A 114 -3.45 -15.74 2.97
N HIS A 115 -3.17 -15.21 4.15
CA HIS A 115 -3.99 -15.35 5.34
C HIS A 115 -4.42 -13.95 5.74
N MET A 116 -5.71 -13.70 5.76
CA MET A 116 -6.26 -12.41 6.14
C MET A 116 -7.44 -12.65 7.07
N GLU A 117 -7.50 -11.85 8.13
CA GLU A 117 -8.60 -11.87 9.08
C GLU A 117 -8.92 -10.42 9.41
N GLY A 118 -10.21 -10.12 9.58
CA GLY A 118 -10.62 -8.76 9.88
C GLY A 118 -12.08 -8.60 10.24
N ASP A 119 -12.34 -7.45 10.85
CA ASP A 119 -13.66 -6.99 11.22
C ASP A 119 -13.96 -5.68 10.51
N LEU A 120 -15.14 -5.59 9.92
CA LEU A 120 -15.69 -4.36 9.36
C LEU A 120 -16.84 -3.88 10.24
N ARG A 121 -16.73 -2.66 10.75
CA ARG A 121 -17.66 -2.03 11.69
C ARG A 121 -18.09 -0.64 11.17
N GLY A 122 -18.96 0.04 11.90
CA GLY A 122 -19.37 1.41 11.58
C GLY A 122 -20.52 1.51 10.58
N SER A 123 -20.67 2.66 9.93
CA SER A 123 -21.71 2.91 8.91
C SER A 123 -21.08 3.10 7.52
N LEU A 124 -21.90 3.17 6.47
CA LEU A 124 -21.39 3.45 5.12
C LEU A 124 -20.69 4.82 5.01
N GLU A 125 -21.12 5.80 5.82
CA GLU A 125 -20.51 7.13 5.88
C GLU A 125 -19.22 7.15 6.71
N LYS A 126 -19.13 6.28 7.72
CA LYS A 126 -17.99 6.17 8.64
C LYS A 126 -17.65 4.69 8.86
N PRO A 127 -16.98 4.07 7.89
CA PRO A 127 -16.55 2.69 8.03
C PRO A 127 -15.39 2.62 9.02
N GLU A 128 -15.41 1.58 9.85
CA GLU A 128 -14.33 1.20 10.75
C GLU A 128 -13.87 -0.20 10.33
N CYS A 129 -12.58 -0.47 10.33
CA CYS A 129 -12.08 -1.75 9.80
C CYS A 129 -10.78 -2.13 10.47
N ASP A 130 -10.70 -3.30 11.08
CA ASP A 130 -9.47 -3.85 11.68
C ASP A 130 -9.08 -5.10 10.90
N VAL A 131 -7.84 -5.16 10.41
CA VAL A 131 -7.38 -6.24 9.52
C VAL A 131 -5.94 -6.64 9.81
N GLN A 132 -5.67 -7.94 9.76
CA GLN A 132 -4.33 -8.50 9.68
C GLN A 132 -4.21 -9.28 8.40
N VAL A 133 -3.05 -9.12 7.81
CA VAL A 133 -2.66 -9.81 6.61
C VAL A 133 -1.32 -10.48 6.89
N ARG A 134 -1.24 -11.76 6.58
CA ARG A 134 0.00 -12.53 6.56
C ARG A 134 0.14 -13.20 5.21
N LEU A 135 1.36 -13.19 4.70
CA LEU A 135 1.71 -13.88 3.47
C LEU A 135 2.69 -15.00 3.80
N LEU A 136 2.21 -16.25 3.70
CA LEU A 136 3.01 -17.45 3.90
C LEU A 136 3.62 -17.90 2.57
N ASP A 137 4.84 -18.43 2.62
CA ASP A 137 5.64 -18.82 1.45
C ASP A 137 5.61 -17.73 0.36
N GLY A 138 5.71 -16.48 0.83
CA GLY A 138 5.53 -15.29 0.04
C GLY A 138 6.75 -14.97 -0.80
N ALA A 139 6.55 -14.40 -1.98
CA ALA A 139 7.63 -13.76 -2.73
C ALA A 139 7.17 -12.41 -3.28
N VAL A 140 8.04 -11.40 -3.22
CA VAL A 140 7.79 -10.06 -3.76
C VAL A 140 8.87 -9.73 -4.77
N GLY A 141 8.48 -9.47 -6.03
CA GLY A 141 9.42 -9.17 -7.12
C GLY A 141 10.43 -10.31 -7.37
N GLY A 142 10.05 -11.55 -7.05
CA GLY A 142 10.91 -12.73 -7.15
C GLY A 142 11.84 -12.97 -5.96
N ILE A 143 11.71 -12.20 -4.88
CA ILE A 143 12.47 -12.39 -3.64
C ILE A 143 11.60 -13.09 -2.61
N ASP A 144 12.06 -14.25 -2.14
CA ASP A 144 11.35 -15.03 -1.12
C ASP A 144 11.39 -14.31 0.24
N LEU A 145 10.24 -14.30 0.90
CA LEU A 145 10.02 -13.65 2.19
C LEU A 145 10.07 -14.71 3.30
N GLY A 146 10.86 -14.44 4.34
CA GLY A 146 10.83 -15.22 5.57
C GLY A 146 9.69 -14.79 6.50
N ARG A 147 9.31 -13.52 6.43
CA ARG A 147 8.17 -12.94 7.14
C ARG A 147 7.53 -11.85 6.31
N ALA A 148 6.19 -11.83 6.29
CA ALA A 148 5.41 -10.77 5.69
C ALA A 148 4.08 -10.64 6.42
N GLU A 149 4.01 -9.63 7.28
CA GLU A 149 2.85 -9.34 8.12
C GLU A 149 2.47 -7.87 8.00
N VAL A 150 1.19 -7.60 7.88
CA VAL A 150 0.62 -6.25 7.85
C VAL A 150 -0.55 -6.22 8.82
N PHE A 151 -0.57 -5.18 9.63
CA PHE A 151 -1.67 -4.82 10.51
C PHE A 151 -2.21 -3.48 10.02
N ALA A 152 -3.52 -3.39 9.84
CA ALA A 152 -4.16 -2.17 9.42
C ALA A 152 -5.44 -1.95 10.22
N SER A 153 -5.72 -0.69 10.52
CA SER A 153 -6.95 -0.27 11.19
C SER A 153 -7.45 1.02 10.58
N LEU A 154 -8.75 1.11 10.32
CA LEU A 154 -9.46 2.31 9.96
C LEU A 154 -10.31 2.71 11.15
N THR A 155 -9.94 3.81 11.80
CA THR A 155 -10.53 4.28 13.04
C THR A 155 -11.79 5.12 12.79
N SER A 156 -12.61 5.28 13.83
CA SER A 156 -13.85 6.07 13.81
C SER A 156 -13.68 7.56 13.49
N ASN A 157 -12.46 8.09 13.62
CA ASN A 157 -12.05 9.43 13.21
C ASN A 157 -11.48 9.46 11.77
N SER A 158 -11.77 8.44 10.96
CA SER A 158 -11.37 8.32 9.55
C SER A 158 -9.86 8.38 9.35
N ARG A 159 -9.09 7.72 10.21
CA ARG A 159 -7.64 7.59 10.05
C ARG A 159 -7.27 6.15 9.75
N PHE A 160 -6.48 5.97 8.71
CA PHE A 160 -5.89 4.70 8.36
C PHE A 160 -4.55 4.55 9.06
N LEU A 161 -4.51 3.62 10.00
CA LEU A 161 -3.32 3.18 10.71
C LEU A 161 -2.81 1.92 10.05
N PHE A 162 -1.50 1.80 9.87
CA PHE A 162 -0.92 0.57 9.38
C PHE A 162 0.48 0.35 9.95
N ASN A 163 0.83 -0.92 10.11
CA ASN A 163 2.16 -1.39 10.47
C ASN A 163 2.47 -2.63 9.64
N SER A 164 3.55 -2.56 8.87
CA SER A 164 3.97 -3.59 7.94
C SER A 164 5.38 -4.04 8.27
N ASN A 165 5.59 -5.34 8.33
CA ASN A 165 6.86 -5.97 8.58
C ASN A 165 7.18 -7.02 7.50
N PHE A 166 8.24 -6.77 6.74
CA PHE A 166 8.76 -7.69 5.75
C PHE A 166 10.22 -8.03 6.02
N GLU A 167 10.53 -9.33 6.03
CA GLU A 167 11.88 -9.85 6.22
C GLU A 167 12.21 -10.79 5.05
N PRO A 168 13.31 -10.55 4.30
CA PRO A 168 13.73 -11.45 3.23
C PRO A 168 14.21 -12.78 3.81
N PHE A 169 13.96 -13.88 3.12
CA PHE A 169 14.36 -15.21 3.59
C PHE A 169 15.88 -15.42 3.52
N VAL A 170 16.53 -14.96 2.44
CA VAL A 170 17.93 -15.28 2.13
C VAL A 170 18.92 -14.32 2.78
N GLN A 171 18.54 -13.06 2.96
CA GLN A 171 19.41 -12.00 3.46
C GLN A 171 18.86 -11.42 4.74
N ASN A 172 19.71 -11.29 5.76
CA ASN A 172 19.34 -10.57 6.98
C ASN A 172 19.03 -9.11 6.67
N GLY A 173 17.97 -8.61 7.27
CA GLY A 173 17.47 -7.27 7.03
C GLY A 173 15.96 -7.26 7.12
N HIS A 174 15.40 -6.07 7.01
CA HIS A 174 13.97 -5.88 7.15
C HIS A 174 13.51 -4.62 6.41
N VAL A 175 12.22 -4.59 6.13
CA VAL A 175 11.48 -3.42 5.70
C VAL A 175 10.32 -3.26 6.68
N HIS A 176 10.41 -2.27 7.55
CA HIS A 176 9.34 -1.87 8.44
C HIS A 176 8.74 -0.58 7.91
N ILE A 177 7.42 -0.55 7.73
CA ILE A 177 6.72 0.66 7.31
C ILE A 177 5.51 0.80 8.21
N GLN A 178 5.39 1.94 8.86
CA GLN A 178 4.26 2.24 9.72
C GLN A 178 3.76 3.65 9.49
N GLY A 179 2.48 3.88 9.75
CA GLY A 179 1.94 5.21 9.55
C GLY A 179 0.50 5.40 10.00
N SER A 180 0.10 6.66 9.96
CA SER A 180 -1.23 7.16 10.23
C SER A 180 -1.57 8.24 9.20
N VAL A 181 -2.56 7.96 8.37
CA VAL A 181 -2.97 8.84 7.27
C VAL A 181 -4.46 9.15 7.39
N PRO A 182 -4.88 10.41 7.29
CA PRO A 182 -6.31 10.74 7.24
C PRO A 182 -6.92 10.30 5.91
N VAL A 183 -8.11 9.73 5.96
CA VAL A 183 -8.86 9.26 4.78
C VAL A 183 -10.16 10.05 4.66
N SER A 184 -10.45 10.55 3.47
CA SER A 184 -11.74 11.14 3.13
C SER A 184 -12.55 10.19 2.25
N PHE A 185 -13.76 9.89 2.70
CA PHE A 185 -14.73 9.15 1.90
C PHE A 185 -15.49 10.16 1.04
N SER A 186 -15.17 10.21 -0.26
CA SER A 186 -15.98 10.96 -1.22
C SER A 186 -17.02 10.02 -1.80
N GLN A 187 -18.27 10.20 -1.41
CA GLN A 187 -19.37 9.59 -2.13
C GLN A 187 -19.43 10.30 -3.49
N LYS A 188 -19.17 9.57 -4.58
CA LYS A 188 -19.58 10.06 -5.90
C LYS A 188 -21.09 10.20 -5.82
N ASP A 189 -21.56 11.42 -5.65
CA ASP A 189 -22.97 11.75 -5.78
C ASP A 189 -23.42 11.27 -7.16
N ILE A 190 -24.21 10.19 -7.17
CA ILE A 190 -25.09 9.89 -8.29
C ILE A 190 -26.09 11.04 -8.26
N SER A 191 -25.81 12.06 -9.06
CA SER A 191 -26.68 13.22 -9.22
C SER A 191 -27.98 12.76 -9.86
N GLU A 192 -28.98 12.45 -9.03
CA GLU A 192 -30.37 12.49 -9.47
C GLU A 192 -30.82 13.94 -9.46
N GLY A 193 -31.12 14.42 -10.66
CA GLY A 193 -31.70 15.73 -10.88
C GLY A 193 -33.18 15.79 -10.50
N GLU A 194 -33.57 17.04 -10.30
CA GLU A 194 -34.93 17.61 -10.38
C GLU A 194 -35.83 17.55 -9.13
N ASP A 195 -35.95 18.76 -8.58
CA ASP A 195 -37.18 19.46 -8.22
C ASP A 195 -38.03 18.94 -7.05
N ARG A 196 -38.14 19.80 -6.03
CA ARG A 196 -39.45 20.32 -5.60
C ARG A 196 -39.38 21.51 -4.65
N GLU A 197 -40.30 22.42 -4.94
CA GLU A 197 -40.65 23.63 -4.21
C GLU A 197 -41.13 23.37 -2.77
N THR A 198 -41.02 24.44 -1.99
CA THR A 198 -41.65 24.77 -0.71
C THR A 198 -42.92 24.00 -0.32
N ASP A 199 -42.97 23.47 0.92
CA ASP A 199 -44.02 23.90 1.86
C ASP A 199 -43.72 23.58 3.35
N LYS A 200 -44.51 24.25 4.20
CA LYS A 200 -44.32 24.56 5.62
C LYS A 200 -44.48 23.41 6.63
N GLY A 201 -43.73 23.53 7.73
CA GLY A 201 -44.16 23.38 9.13
C GLY A 201 -45.03 22.19 9.56
N GLY A 202 -44.46 21.27 10.33
CA GLY A 202 -45.22 20.31 11.14
C GLY A 202 -44.32 19.42 12.00
N ALA A 203 -44.46 19.53 13.32
CA ALA A 203 -43.68 18.82 14.32
C ALA A 203 -43.81 17.28 14.22
N VAL A 204 -42.67 16.57 14.26
CA VAL A 204 -42.64 15.10 14.32
C VAL A 204 -42.56 14.65 15.78
N LYS A 205 -43.59 13.90 16.18
CA LYS A 205 -43.72 13.20 17.46
C LYS A 205 -42.88 11.93 17.44
N VAL A 206 -42.10 11.72 18.50
CA VAL A 206 -41.42 10.47 18.84
C VAL A 206 -42.46 9.40 19.20
N PRO A 207 -42.50 8.22 18.57
CA PRO A 207 -43.28 7.10 19.07
C PRO A 207 -42.48 6.32 20.11
N SER A 208 -43.04 6.29 21.32
CA SER A 208 -42.63 5.47 22.45
C SER A 208 -42.91 3.99 22.18
N TRP A 209 -41.88 3.21 21.88
CA TRP A 209 -41.82 1.77 22.21
C TRP A 209 -40.38 1.30 22.44
N ALA A 210 -39.60 2.11 23.17
CA ALA A 210 -38.39 1.64 23.83
C ALA A 210 -38.79 1.05 25.19
N LYS A 211 -39.03 -0.26 25.24
CA LYS A 211 -38.87 -1.07 26.45
C LYS A 211 -38.37 -2.46 26.06
N GLU A 212 -37.07 -2.60 26.19
CA GLU A 212 -36.31 -3.84 26.18
C GLU A 212 -36.88 -4.85 27.21
N LYS A 213 -36.85 -6.12 26.82
CA LYS A 213 -36.64 -7.23 27.75
C LYS A 213 -35.49 -8.05 27.18
N GLU A 214 -34.35 -7.97 27.87
CA GLU A 214 -33.26 -8.93 27.78
C GLU A 214 -33.76 -10.28 28.28
N ASP A 215 -33.59 -11.32 27.46
CA ASP A 215 -33.57 -12.71 27.93
C ASP A 215 -32.21 -13.32 27.55
N ASP A 216 -31.44 -13.56 28.60
CA ASP A 216 -30.12 -14.17 28.65
C ASP A 216 -30.25 -15.71 28.51
N GLU A 217 -29.91 -16.27 27.35
CA GLU A 217 -29.63 -17.71 27.21
C GLU A 217 -28.37 -17.98 26.37
N LYS A 218 -27.22 -17.85 27.04
CA LYS A 218 -26.11 -18.82 27.05
C LYS A 218 -25.89 -19.65 25.77
N ARG A 219 -25.07 -19.13 24.84
CA ARG A 219 -24.31 -19.96 23.88
C ARG A 219 -22.81 -19.88 24.17
N THR A 220 -22.40 -20.73 25.10
CA THR A 220 -21.00 -21.14 25.29
C THR A 220 -20.58 -22.04 24.13
N SER A 221 -19.86 -21.51 23.14
CA SER A 221 -18.79 -22.20 22.42
C SER A 221 -18.26 -21.35 21.25
N ARG A 222 -17.23 -20.51 21.49
CA ARG A 222 -16.10 -20.23 20.56
C ARG A 222 -15.08 -19.22 21.09
N ASP A 223 -14.89 -19.17 22.41
CA ASP A 223 -14.08 -18.13 23.05
C ASP A 223 -12.60 -18.53 23.21
N ARG A 224 -11.92 -18.89 22.11
CA ARG A 224 -10.50 -19.32 22.22
C ARG A 224 -9.59 -18.92 21.09
N SER A 225 -10.11 -18.27 20.03
CA SER A 225 -9.28 -17.79 18.91
C SER A 225 -9.37 -16.27 18.71
N GLU A 226 -10.48 -15.63 19.11
CA GLU A 226 -10.72 -14.19 18.96
C GLU A 226 -9.74 -13.36 19.82
N GLU A 227 -9.45 -13.77 21.06
CA GLU A 227 -8.57 -13.00 21.97
C GLU A 227 -7.11 -12.84 21.48
N GLY A 228 -6.64 -13.77 20.64
CA GLY A 228 -5.22 -13.86 20.27
C GLY A 228 -4.79 -12.87 19.21
N TRP A 229 -5.62 -12.69 18.18
CA TRP A 229 -5.27 -11.79 17.08
C TRP A 229 -5.59 -10.32 17.41
N ASP A 230 -6.71 -10.04 18.07
CA ASP A 230 -7.06 -8.69 18.56
C ASP A 230 -5.96 -8.10 19.45
N SER A 231 -5.40 -8.92 20.35
CA SER A 231 -4.27 -8.54 21.20
C SER A 231 -3.02 -8.20 20.38
N GLN A 232 -2.75 -8.96 19.31
CA GLN A 232 -1.59 -8.74 18.45
C GLN A 232 -1.77 -7.51 17.56
N LEU A 233 -2.97 -7.26 17.04
CA LEU A 233 -3.29 -6.05 16.28
C LEU A 233 -3.20 -4.83 17.19
N ALA A 234 -3.81 -4.88 18.38
CA ALA A 234 -3.75 -3.82 19.36
C ALA A 234 -2.31 -3.50 19.75
N GLU A 235 -1.47 -4.50 20.01
CA GLU A 235 -0.05 -4.30 20.34
C GLU A 235 0.77 -3.79 19.15
N SER A 236 0.52 -4.28 17.93
CA SER A 236 1.27 -3.86 16.73
C SER A 236 0.93 -2.44 16.29
N LEU A 237 -0.28 -1.97 16.59
CA LEU A 237 -0.72 -0.59 16.34
C LEU A 237 -0.56 0.32 17.58
N LYS A 238 -0.13 -0.24 18.72
CA LYS A 238 0.11 0.48 19.96
C LYS A 238 1.24 1.48 19.78
N GLY A 239 0.89 2.76 19.78
CA GLY A 239 1.84 3.85 19.55
C GLY A 239 1.71 4.50 18.17
N LEU A 240 0.94 3.93 17.25
CA LEU A 240 0.48 4.60 16.02
C LEU A 240 -0.84 5.34 16.21
N ASN A 241 -1.55 5.02 17.31
CA ASN A 241 -2.72 5.74 17.75
C ASN A 241 -2.32 7.11 18.32
N TRP A 242 -1.83 7.98 17.46
CA TRP A 242 -1.45 9.34 17.77
C TRP A 242 -2.71 10.21 17.89
N ASN A 243 -3.53 9.94 18.90
CA ASN A 243 -4.75 10.70 19.25
C ASN A 243 -4.53 12.21 19.53
N ILE A 244 -3.35 12.73 19.24
CA ILE A 244 -2.88 14.09 19.47
C ILE A 244 -2.61 14.81 18.13
N LEU A 245 -2.70 14.14 16.98
CA LEU A 245 -2.46 14.77 15.68
C LEU A 245 -3.69 15.52 15.17
N ASP A 246 -3.47 16.67 14.54
CA ASP A 246 -4.52 17.42 13.86
C ASP A 246 -5.14 16.58 12.74
N ALA A 247 -6.42 16.84 12.41
CA ALA A 247 -7.20 16.03 11.46
C ALA A 247 -6.55 15.84 10.08
N GLY A 248 -5.66 16.75 9.66
CA GLY A 248 -4.95 16.69 8.39
C GLY A 248 -3.50 16.22 8.45
N GLU A 249 -2.96 15.92 9.64
CA GLU A 249 -1.56 15.52 9.80
C GLU A 249 -1.34 14.08 9.31
N VAL A 250 -0.29 13.91 8.51
CA VAL A 250 0.21 12.65 8.00
C VAL A 250 1.47 12.31 8.75
N ARG A 251 1.58 11.05 9.17
CA ARG A 251 2.84 10.53 9.70
C ARG A 251 3.13 9.16 9.13
N LEU A 252 4.31 9.02 8.55
CA LEU A 252 4.81 7.78 7.99
C LEU A 252 6.24 7.59 8.46
N GLU A 253 6.60 6.38 8.86
CA GLU A 253 7.95 6.00 9.18
C GLU A 253 8.31 4.75 8.38
N ALA A 254 9.48 4.77 7.76
CA ALA A 254 10.04 3.61 7.08
C ALA A 254 11.45 3.35 7.62
N ASP A 255 11.71 2.12 8.04
CA ASP A 255 13.00 1.63 8.48
C ASP A 255 13.40 0.43 7.60
N ILE A 256 14.48 0.59 6.85
CA ILE A 256 14.94 -0.38 5.86
C ILE A 256 16.38 -0.70 6.18
N LYS A 257 16.65 -1.99 6.37
CA LYS A 257 17.97 -2.48 6.76
C LYS A 257 18.46 -3.60 5.86
N ASP A 258 19.71 -3.50 5.44
CA ASP A 258 20.48 -4.55 4.77
C ASP A 258 19.68 -5.25 3.64
N GLY A 259 19.29 -6.51 3.84
CA GLY A 259 18.49 -7.32 2.89
C GLY A 259 17.13 -6.72 2.52
N GLY A 260 16.59 -5.80 3.33
CA GLY A 260 15.42 -5.01 2.97
C GLY A 260 15.60 -4.19 1.69
N MET A 261 16.83 -3.81 1.34
CA MET A 261 17.14 -3.16 0.06
C MET A 261 16.90 -4.07 -1.14
N THR A 262 17.08 -5.38 -1.00
CA THR A 262 16.75 -6.33 -2.07
C THR A 262 15.24 -6.38 -2.30
N LEU A 263 14.42 -6.30 -1.25
CA LEU A 263 12.96 -6.19 -1.40
C LEU A 263 12.55 -4.86 -2.05
N LEU A 264 13.09 -3.74 -1.58
CA LEU A 264 12.80 -2.41 -2.13
C LEU A 264 13.16 -2.30 -3.62
N THR A 265 14.29 -2.89 -4.01
CA THR A 265 14.75 -2.88 -5.41
C THR A 265 14.05 -3.92 -6.28
N ALA A 266 13.44 -4.96 -5.72
CA ALA A 266 12.66 -5.93 -6.49
C ALA A 266 11.37 -5.33 -7.08
N ILE A 267 10.81 -4.31 -6.43
CA ILE A 267 9.63 -3.58 -6.90
C ILE A 267 9.96 -2.31 -7.71
N SER A 268 11.24 -1.95 -7.81
CA SER A 268 11.71 -0.72 -8.45
C SER A 268 12.64 -1.01 -9.64
N PRO A 269 12.33 -0.57 -10.86
CA PRO A 269 13.09 -0.93 -12.05
C PRO A 269 14.43 -0.19 -12.19
N TYR A 270 14.73 0.78 -11.33
CA TYR A 270 15.85 1.73 -11.53
C TYR A 270 17.21 1.20 -11.06
N ALA A 271 17.21 0.34 -10.04
CA ALA A 271 18.41 -0.21 -9.43
C ALA A 271 18.11 -1.58 -8.83
N ASN A 272 19.10 -2.46 -8.82
CA ASN A 272 19.05 -3.78 -8.19
C ASN A 272 20.15 -3.88 -7.14
N TRP A 273 19.76 -4.15 -5.90
CA TRP A 273 20.68 -4.36 -4.79
C TRP A 273 21.25 -5.77 -4.84
N LEU A 274 22.57 -5.89 -5.02
CA LEU A 274 23.24 -7.19 -5.10
C LEU A 274 23.68 -7.67 -3.72
N GLN A 275 24.33 -6.79 -2.94
CA GLN A 275 24.88 -7.12 -1.63
C GLN A 275 25.37 -5.86 -0.89
N GLY A 276 25.64 -6.01 0.41
CA GLY A 276 26.26 -5.01 1.28
C GLY A 276 25.34 -4.57 2.41
N ASN A 277 25.75 -3.55 3.14
CA ASN A 277 24.98 -3.04 4.27
C ASN A 277 24.30 -1.72 3.95
N ALA A 278 23.09 -1.58 4.47
CA ALA A 278 22.28 -0.36 4.37
C ALA A 278 21.52 -0.15 5.68
N ASP A 279 21.48 1.09 6.15
CA ASP A 279 20.59 1.54 7.23
C ASP A 279 19.91 2.82 6.73
N ILE A 280 18.62 2.72 6.47
CA ILE A 280 17.79 3.79 5.92
C ILE A 280 16.61 4.00 6.84
N ARG A 281 16.47 5.25 7.31
CA ARG A 281 15.32 5.69 8.10
C ARG A 281 14.71 6.90 7.44
N LEU A 282 13.40 6.85 7.25
CA LEU A 282 12.62 7.91 6.63
C LEU A 282 11.43 8.22 7.51
N GLN A 283 11.17 9.51 7.70
CA GLN A 283 10.01 10.02 8.41
C GLN A 283 9.33 11.07 7.54
N VAL A 284 8.04 10.88 7.32
CA VAL A 284 7.17 11.86 6.66
C VAL A 284 6.26 12.42 7.73
N GLY A 285 6.22 13.73 7.87
CA GLY A 285 5.31 14.49 8.72
C GLY A 285 4.53 15.54 7.93
N GLY A 286 3.86 16.45 8.64
CA GLY A 286 3.14 17.57 8.03
C GLY A 286 1.73 17.18 7.58
N THR A 287 1.19 17.86 6.58
CA THR A 287 -0.17 17.59 6.07
C THR A 287 -0.14 16.94 4.69
N VAL A 288 -1.25 16.34 4.25
CA VAL A 288 -1.36 15.71 2.91
C VAL A 288 -0.95 16.69 1.79
N GLY A 289 -1.29 17.98 1.92
CA GLY A 289 -0.92 19.00 0.93
C GLY A 289 0.51 19.55 1.07
N ASN A 290 1.10 19.46 2.27
CA ASN A 290 2.44 19.93 2.57
C ASN A 290 3.18 18.92 3.46
N PRO A 291 3.64 17.80 2.86
CA PRO A 291 4.44 16.83 3.59
C PRO A 291 5.85 17.38 3.86
N ILE A 292 6.39 17.01 5.02
CA ILE A 292 7.76 17.29 5.43
C ILE A 292 8.49 15.96 5.53
N LEU A 293 9.54 15.81 4.73
CA LEU A 293 10.39 14.63 4.70
C LEU A 293 11.68 14.88 5.49
N ASP A 294 11.97 13.98 6.42
CA ASP A 294 13.21 13.91 7.19
C ASP A 294 13.74 12.47 7.14
N GLY A 295 15.05 12.29 7.19
CA GLY A 295 15.61 10.95 7.19
C GLY A 295 17.13 10.89 7.04
N SER A 296 17.64 9.67 7.07
CA SER A 296 19.05 9.37 6.84
C SER A 296 19.18 8.04 6.15
N ALA A 297 20.12 7.95 5.22
CA ALA A 297 20.54 6.69 4.63
C ALA A 297 22.06 6.56 4.71
N SER A 298 22.53 5.41 5.15
CA SER A 298 23.94 5.07 5.21
C SER A 298 24.17 3.75 4.49
N PHE A 299 25.26 3.70 3.73
CA PHE A 299 25.62 2.54 2.93
C PHE A 299 27.06 2.14 3.22
N HIS A 300 27.31 0.84 3.34
CA HIS A 300 28.64 0.33 3.58
C HIS A 300 28.95 -0.88 2.69
N ARG A 301 30.01 -0.75 1.89
CA ARG A 301 30.53 -1.79 0.98
C ARG A 301 29.46 -2.43 0.08
N ALA A 302 28.49 -1.64 -0.34
CA ALA A 302 27.40 -2.11 -1.16
C ALA A 302 27.79 -2.34 -2.62
N SER A 303 27.05 -3.21 -3.28
CA SER A 303 27.12 -3.40 -4.72
C SER A 303 25.73 -3.28 -5.33
N ILE A 304 25.62 -2.38 -6.30
CA ILE A 304 24.35 -1.97 -6.92
C ILE A 304 24.51 -2.11 -8.42
N SER A 305 23.56 -2.80 -9.05
CA SER A 305 23.44 -2.84 -10.51
C SER A 305 22.37 -1.87 -10.95
N SER A 306 22.61 -1.10 -12.01
CA SER A 306 21.59 -0.24 -12.63
C SER A 306 21.48 -0.59 -14.11
N PRO A 307 20.28 -0.59 -14.70
CA PRO A 307 20.12 -0.80 -16.15
C PRO A 307 20.89 0.23 -16.99
N VAL A 308 21.13 1.41 -16.42
CA VAL A 308 21.84 2.54 -17.05
C VAL A 308 23.35 2.31 -17.05
N LEU A 309 23.90 1.46 -16.17
CA LEU A 309 25.33 1.20 -16.07
C LEU A 309 25.70 -0.14 -16.70
N ARG A 310 26.81 -0.19 -17.44
CA ARG A 310 27.29 -1.46 -18.02
C ARG A 310 27.78 -2.46 -16.99
N LYS A 311 28.32 -1.95 -15.89
CA LYS A 311 28.92 -2.71 -14.80
C LYS A 311 28.37 -2.21 -13.47
N PRO A 312 28.23 -3.10 -12.48
CA PRO A 312 27.71 -2.71 -11.18
C PRO A 312 28.66 -1.71 -10.51
N LEU A 313 28.06 -0.82 -9.71
CA LEU A 313 28.78 -0.05 -8.71
C LEU A 313 29.21 -1.04 -7.61
N THR A 314 30.47 -0.95 -7.20
CA THR A 314 31.06 -1.81 -6.18
C THR A 314 31.70 -0.97 -5.10
N ASN A 315 31.75 -1.49 -3.87
CA ASN A 315 32.23 -0.74 -2.71
C ASN A 315 31.52 0.63 -2.59
N PHE A 316 30.21 0.64 -2.89
CA PHE A 316 29.35 1.80 -2.71
C PHE A 316 29.22 2.07 -1.22
N GLY A 317 29.51 3.30 -0.82
CA GLY A 317 29.41 3.69 0.57
C GLY A 317 29.35 5.19 0.75
N GLY A 318 28.79 5.59 1.88
CA GLY A 318 28.60 6.98 2.22
C GLY A 318 27.30 7.23 2.96
N THR A 319 27.04 8.49 3.24
CA THR A 319 25.88 8.93 4.01
C THR A 319 25.18 10.06 3.29
N LEU A 320 23.85 10.02 3.36
CA LEU A 320 22.99 11.11 2.94
C LEU A 320 21.94 11.35 4.03
N HIS A 321 21.51 12.60 4.13
CA HIS A 321 20.52 13.05 5.08
C HIS A 321 19.47 13.85 4.34
N VAL A 322 18.21 13.68 4.72
CA VAL A 322 17.15 14.59 4.32
C VAL A 322 16.74 15.36 5.56
N LYS A 323 16.77 16.69 5.47
CA LYS A 323 16.28 17.56 6.53
C LYS A 323 15.31 18.58 5.95
N SER A 324 14.07 18.54 6.40
CA SER A 324 12.99 19.44 6.00
C SER A 324 12.91 19.59 4.48
N ASN A 325 12.70 18.46 3.78
CA ASN A 325 12.63 18.36 2.31
C ASN A 325 13.93 18.71 1.56
N ARG A 326 15.07 18.89 2.23
CA ARG A 326 16.36 19.09 1.58
C ARG A 326 17.25 17.87 1.71
N LEU A 327 17.59 17.29 0.56
CA LEU A 327 18.58 16.23 0.46
C LEU A 327 19.99 16.83 0.58
N CYS A 328 20.78 16.31 1.50
CA CYS A 328 22.19 16.62 1.70
C CYS A 328 23.00 15.33 1.54
N ILE A 329 23.90 15.32 0.55
CA ILE A 329 24.80 14.22 0.26
C ILE A 329 26.20 14.65 0.71
N THR A 330 26.65 14.13 1.85
CA THR A 330 27.99 14.46 2.39
C THR A 330 29.11 13.92 1.50
N SER A 331 29.01 12.63 1.18
CA SER A 331 29.86 11.93 0.20
C SER A 331 29.24 10.58 -0.07
N LEU A 332 28.99 10.26 -1.33
CA LEU A 332 28.76 8.88 -1.78
C LEU A 332 29.87 8.51 -2.72
N GLU A 333 30.56 7.41 -2.44
CA GLU A 333 31.70 6.95 -3.22
C GLU A 333 31.46 5.52 -3.69
N SER A 334 31.86 5.22 -4.92
CA SER A 334 31.85 3.86 -5.44
C SER A 334 32.91 3.63 -6.52
N ARG A 335 33.19 2.37 -6.78
CA ARG A 335 34.04 1.93 -7.89
C ARG A 335 33.20 1.36 -9.02
N VAL A 336 33.55 1.74 -10.24
CA VAL A 336 32.95 1.20 -11.46
C VAL A 336 34.05 0.51 -12.26
N SER A 337 33.98 -0.82 -12.37
CA SER A 337 35.08 -1.62 -12.95
C SER A 337 36.40 -1.55 -12.14
N ARG A 338 37.52 -1.94 -12.75
CA ARG A 338 38.86 -1.91 -12.15
C ARG A 338 39.48 -0.51 -12.01
N ARG A 339 39.08 0.45 -12.85
CA ARG A 339 39.71 1.78 -12.94
C ARG A 339 38.75 2.94 -12.75
N GLY A 340 37.43 2.69 -12.75
CA GLY A 340 36.46 3.77 -12.64
C GLY A 340 36.10 4.08 -11.19
N LYS A 341 35.86 5.35 -10.92
CA LYS A 341 35.44 5.88 -9.63
C LYS A 341 34.27 6.83 -9.84
N LEU A 342 33.29 6.78 -8.95
CA LEU A 342 32.16 7.70 -8.90
C LEU A 342 32.11 8.31 -7.51
N VAL A 343 32.05 9.63 -7.43
CA VAL A 343 31.87 10.40 -6.21
C VAL A 343 30.71 11.36 -6.40
N VAL A 344 29.75 11.35 -5.48
CA VAL A 344 28.58 12.22 -5.50
C VAL A 344 28.55 13.04 -4.22
N LYS A 345 28.35 14.35 -4.36
CA LYS A 345 28.19 15.30 -3.25
C LYS A 345 27.21 16.38 -3.64
N GLY A 346 26.58 17.02 -2.67
CA GLY A 346 25.78 18.20 -2.93
C GLY A 346 24.48 18.23 -2.17
N ASN A 347 23.69 19.26 -2.47
CA ASN A 347 22.42 19.52 -1.79
C ASN A 347 21.36 19.80 -2.84
N LEU A 348 20.18 19.20 -2.67
CA LEU A 348 19.06 19.37 -3.59
C LEU A 348 17.74 19.43 -2.82
N PRO A 349 16.83 20.37 -3.13
CA PRO A 349 15.47 20.33 -2.60
C PRO A 349 14.71 19.16 -3.23
N LEU A 350 13.80 18.55 -2.47
CA LEU A 350 12.88 17.53 -2.97
C LEU A 350 11.62 18.14 -3.59
N ARG A 351 11.34 19.42 -3.31
CA ARG A 351 10.24 20.19 -3.89
C ARG A 351 10.79 21.29 -4.79
N SER A 352 10.29 21.38 -6.02
CA SER A 352 10.73 22.38 -7.00
C SER A 352 10.55 23.82 -6.54
N ASN A 353 9.54 24.09 -5.70
CA ASN A 353 9.27 25.43 -5.15
C ASN A 353 10.25 25.85 -4.03
N GLU A 354 11.08 24.92 -3.55
CA GLU A 354 12.07 25.16 -2.49
C GLU A 354 13.49 25.31 -3.06
N ALA A 355 13.64 25.39 -4.39
CA ALA A 355 14.95 25.52 -5.04
C ALA A 355 15.60 26.89 -4.82
N SER A 356 16.88 26.86 -4.50
CA SER A 356 17.74 28.03 -4.35
C SER A 356 18.91 27.95 -5.34
N SER A 357 19.52 29.10 -5.67
CA SER A 357 20.62 29.19 -6.63
C SER A 357 21.93 28.50 -6.18
N GLY A 358 22.00 28.00 -4.94
CA GLY A 358 23.12 27.23 -4.42
C GLY A 358 22.90 25.71 -4.42
N ASP A 359 21.71 25.24 -4.79
CA ASP A 359 21.38 23.82 -4.81
C ASP A 359 21.99 23.16 -6.05
N SER A 360 22.96 22.27 -5.82
CA SER A 360 23.63 21.52 -6.87
C SER A 360 24.09 20.17 -6.35
N ILE A 361 24.08 19.17 -7.24
CA ILE A 361 24.69 17.87 -7.04
C ILE A 361 25.92 17.78 -7.95
N GLU A 362 27.09 17.66 -7.34
CA GLU A 362 28.37 17.41 -7.99
C GLU A 362 28.59 15.89 -8.14
N LEU A 363 28.87 15.45 -9.36
CA LEU A 363 29.13 14.08 -9.78
C LEU A 363 30.54 14.01 -10.39
N LYS A 364 31.52 13.53 -9.63
CA LYS A 364 32.88 13.29 -10.15
C LYS A 364 32.99 11.86 -10.62
N CYS A 365 33.32 11.69 -11.89
CA CYS A 365 33.36 10.38 -12.53
C CYS A 365 34.68 10.18 -13.25
N GLU A 366 35.32 9.06 -12.96
CA GLU A 366 36.49 8.59 -13.69
C GLU A 366 36.08 7.32 -14.44
N VAL A 367 36.26 7.29 -15.76
CA VAL A 367 36.09 6.10 -16.60
C VAL A 367 34.71 5.42 -16.39
N LEU A 368 33.63 6.21 -16.45
CA LEU A 368 32.26 5.70 -16.34
C LEU A 368 31.73 5.28 -17.71
N GLU A 369 31.26 4.02 -17.82
CA GLU A 369 30.62 3.50 -19.02
C GLU A 369 29.10 3.40 -18.81
N VAL A 370 28.36 4.29 -19.49
CA VAL A 370 26.90 4.40 -19.39
C VAL A 370 26.26 3.77 -20.64
N ARG A 371 25.16 3.05 -20.43
CA ARG A 371 24.24 2.62 -21.49
C ARG A 371 23.18 3.70 -21.67
N ALA A 372 23.23 4.42 -22.78
CA ALA A 372 22.13 5.29 -23.16
C ALA A 372 21.11 4.46 -23.94
N LYS A 373 19.98 4.12 -23.32
CA LYS A 373 18.78 3.74 -24.06
C LYS A 373 17.91 4.99 -24.19
N ASN A 374 17.55 5.34 -25.42
CA ASN A 374 16.53 6.33 -25.80
C ASN A 374 16.74 7.84 -25.53
N PHE A 375 17.93 8.35 -25.22
CA PHE A 375 18.07 9.82 -25.15
C PHE A 375 18.08 10.51 -26.52
N LEU A 376 18.58 9.86 -27.58
CA LEU A 376 18.55 10.37 -28.97
C LEU A 376 18.58 9.20 -29.98
N ARG A 377 17.41 8.75 -30.48
CA ARG A 377 17.22 7.72 -31.56
C ARG A 377 17.62 6.26 -31.23
N PRO A 378 17.11 5.25 -31.98
CA PRO A 378 17.18 3.82 -31.60
C PRO A 378 18.53 3.19 -31.98
N CYS A 379 19.61 3.67 -31.36
CA CYS A 379 20.92 3.03 -31.39
C CYS A 379 21.39 2.85 -29.94
N ASP A 380 21.59 1.60 -29.51
CA ASP A 380 22.31 1.28 -28.27
C ASP A 380 23.72 1.88 -28.34
N SER A 381 23.88 3.09 -27.80
CA SER A 381 25.12 3.85 -27.84
C SER A 381 25.81 3.81 -26.47
N VAL A 382 27.12 3.68 -26.50
CA VAL A 382 27.96 3.54 -25.31
C VAL A 382 28.76 4.80 -25.18
N PHE A 383 28.48 5.56 -24.11
CA PHE A 383 29.25 6.74 -23.81
C PHE A 383 30.26 6.40 -22.72
N ARG A 384 31.54 6.65 -23.03
CA ARG A 384 32.57 6.79 -22.02
C ARG A 384 32.62 8.24 -21.64
N LEU A 385 32.46 8.45 -20.35
CA LEU A 385 32.30 9.76 -19.78
C LEU A 385 33.56 10.09 -18.95
N PRO A 386 34.44 10.99 -19.44
CA PRO A 386 35.69 11.34 -18.77
C PRO A 386 35.61 12.61 -17.89
N CYS A 387 34.45 13.26 -17.78
CA CYS A 387 34.31 14.60 -17.19
C CYS A 387 33.61 14.58 -15.83
N ASN A 388 33.80 15.64 -15.03
CA ASN A 388 32.92 15.91 -13.89
C ASN A 388 31.58 16.44 -14.41
N TRP A 389 30.47 16.03 -13.77
CA TRP A 389 29.17 16.66 -13.97
C TRP A 389 28.73 17.44 -12.75
N ALA A 390 28.08 18.57 -12.98
CA ALA A 390 27.27 19.23 -11.97
C ALA A 390 25.83 19.27 -12.45
N VAL A 391 24.91 18.86 -11.58
CA VAL A 391 23.48 18.98 -11.80
C VAL A 391 22.99 20.16 -10.96
N SER A 392 22.53 21.24 -11.61
CA SER A 392 22.09 22.47 -10.93
C SER A 392 20.62 22.78 -11.21
N THR A 393 19.94 23.35 -10.22
CA THR A 393 18.59 23.91 -10.36
C THR A 393 18.60 25.36 -10.87
N ASP A 394 19.77 26.00 -10.99
CA ASP A 394 19.88 27.39 -11.47
C ASP A 394 19.81 27.46 -13.02
N PRO A 395 18.75 28.07 -13.59
CA PRO A 395 18.60 28.18 -15.04
C PRO A 395 19.57 29.17 -15.69
N THR A 396 20.30 29.98 -14.91
CA THR A 396 21.23 30.99 -15.44
C THR A 396 22.65 30.47 -15.65
N ILE A 397 22.96 29.25 -15.18
CA ILE A 397 24.25 28.62 -15.41
C ILE A 397 24.29 28.10 -16.86
N ALA A 398 24.93 28.86 -17.74
CA ALA A 398 25.28 28.39 -19.07
C ALA A 398 26.20 27.16 -18.95
N PRO A 399 26.08 26.12 -19.82
CA PRO A 399 27.03 25.02 -19.84
C PRO A 399 28.40 25.59 -20.18
N LEU A 400 29.25 25.76 -19.17
CA LEU A 400 30.62 26.20 -19.33
C LEU A 400 31.38 25.09 -20.04
N GLY A 401 31.50 25.23 -21.36
CA GLY A 401 32.38 24.43 -22.20
C GLY A 401 33.84 24.78 -21.93
N THR A 402 34.36 24.31 -20.80
CA THR A 402 35.79 24.06 -20.63
C THR A 402 35.96 22.54 -20.58
N ASN A 403 36.94 22.00 -21.31
CA ASN A 403 37.08 20.59 -21.70
C ASN A 403 36.99 19.51 -20.59
N ASP A 404 36.85 19.87 -19.32
CA ASP A 404 36.90 18.96 -18.17
C ASP A 404 35.62 18.93 -17.30
N ASP A 405 34.71 19.91 -17.42
CA ASP A 405 33.49 20.00 -16.60
C ASP A 405 32.23 20.19 -17.48
N CYS A 406 31.18 19.40 -17.25
CA CYS A 406 29.92 19.45 -17.99
C CYS A 406 28.75 19.70 -17.03
N ILE A 407 27.98 20.77 -17.21
CA ILE A 407 26.84 21.10 -16.34
C ILE A 407 25.53 20.64 -17.00
N ILE A 408 24.72 19.85 -16.29
CA ILE A 408 23.36 19.45 -16.71
C ILE A 408 22.36 20.26 -15.88
N THR A 409 21.62 21.17 -16.53
CA THR A 409 20.56 21.93 -15.85
C THR A 409 19.29 21.09 -15.78
N LEU A 410 18.69 20.97 -14.59
CA LEU A 410 17.55 20.07 -14.30
C LEU A 410 16.25 20.39 -15.04
N GLN A 411 16.19 21.51 -15.77
CA GLN A 411 15.00 21.95 -16.49
C GLN A 411 14.54 20.94 -17.58
N SER A 412 15.41 20.01 -17.99
CA SER A 412 15.12 18.95 -18.98
C SER A 412 14.80 17.56 -18.40
N CYS A 413 14.97 17.33 -17.08
CA CYS A 413 14.79 15.99 -16.49
C CYS A 413 13.48 15.82 -15.69
N LEU A 414 12.80 16.91 -15.32
CA LEU A 414 11.57 16.87 -14.52
C LEU A 414 10.28 16.71 -15.36
N THR A 415 10.37 16.60 -16.69
CA THR A 415 9.22 16.34 -17.56
C THR A 415 8.85 14.85 -17.69
N GLU A 416 9.63 13.95 -17.09
CA GLU A 416 9.31 12.51 -17.04
C GLU A 416 9.58 11.96 -15.62
N ILE A 417 8.78 12.38 -14.64
CA ILE A 417 8.50 11.62 -13.41
C ILE A 417 6.99 11.62 -13.19
#